data_AF-A0A1G6MEN6-F1
#
_entry.id   AF-A0A1G6MEN6-F1
#
_cell.length_a   1.000
_cell.length_b   1.000
_cell.length_c   1.000
_cell.angle_alpha   90.00
_cell.angle_beta   90.00
_cell.angle_gamma   90.00
#
_symmetry.space_group_name_H-M   'P 1'
#
loop_
_entity.id
_entity.type
_entity.pdbx_description
1 polymer ?
#
loop_
_entity_poly.entity_id
_entity_poly.type
_entity_poly.pdbx_seq_one_letter_code
_entity_poly.pdbx_strand_id
1 'polypeptide(L)'
;MRRKYDEELIPAFYEVATVFEGLGQRRPEYVDGDPEIELGRFLGWMRIARAPGDSWSATSLADQPERRKRIIHFLGDWGAVENTTAGDMFDAEKEVSKIERLRTTFASSQAIEQLSYDELFDALIGVHAFYDRLRFVSGGLPGLRADFAQRNSLRAIKDTLTYLLHGSGTALERAYDCLYDEKRRLDGFAEACVMELLGWMDAARPPINGRTIKALRFLGFDVKD
;
A
#
# COMPACT_ATOMS: atom_id res chain seq x y z
N MET A 1 -13.60 8.58 6.42
CA MET A 1 -12.47 7.66 6.60
C MET A 1 -12.80 6.44 7.45
N ARG A 2 -13.33 6.58 8.68
CA ARG A 2 -13.65 5.44 9.57
C ARG A 2 -14.45 4.32 8.89
N ARG A 3 -15.63 4.63 8.35
CA ARG A 3 -16.46 3.64 7.63
C ARG A 3 -15.69 2.91 6.52
N LYS A 4 -15.08 3.67 5.60
CA LYS A 4 -14.30 3.12 4.49
C LYS A 4 -13.16 2.21 4.96
N TYR A 5 -12.37 2.63 5.94
CA TYR A 5 -11.17 1.90 6.34
C TYR A 5 -11.41 0.89 7.46
N ASP A 6 -11.92 1.32 8.61
CA ASP A 6 -12.05 0.46 9.79
C ASP A 6 -13.20 -0.55 9.67
N GLU A 7 -14.29 -0.17 9.00
CA GLU A 7 -15.51 -1.00 8.95
C GLU A 7 -15.61 -1.84 7.67
N GLU A 8 -15.02 -1.37 6.56
CA GLU A 8 -15.15 -2.00 5.25
C GLU A 8 -13.82 -2.63 4.77
N LEU A 9 -12.75 -1.84 4.59
CA LEU A 9 -11.51 -2.31 3.96
C LEU A 9 -10.62 -3.18 4.85
N ILE A 10 -10.42 -2.79 6.11
CA ILE A 10 -9.57 -3.56 7.04
C ILE A 10 -10.17 -4.96 7.30
N PRO A 11 -11.47 -5.11 7.60
CA PRO A 11 -12.08 -6.43 7.74
C PRO A 11 -12.00 -7.26 6.46
N ALA A 12 -12.19 -6.64 5.29
CA ALA A 12 -12.05 -7.33 4.00
C ALA A 12 -10.63 -7.84 3.78
N PHE A 13 -9.61 -7.03 4.09
CA PHE A 13 -8.22 -7.44 4.02
C PHE A 13 -7.93 -8.62 4.95
N TYR A 14 -8.37 -8.56 6.21
CA TYR A 14 -8.14 -9.64 7.17
C TYR A 14 -8.88 -10.94 6.82
N GLU A 15 -10.02 -10.88 6.13
CA GLU A 15 -10.65 -12.08 5.59
C GLU A 15 -9.73 -12.77 4.56
N VAL A 16 -9.07 -12.01 3.69
CA VAL A 16 -8.07 -12.56 2.75
C VAL A 16 -6.85 -13.08 3.49
N ALA A 17 -6.32 -12.31 4.46
CA ALA A 17 -5.17 -12.70 5.27
C ALA A 17 -5.41 -14.03 6.00
N THR A 18 -6.59 -14.20 6.60
CA THR A 18 -6.99 -15.44 7.30
C THR A 18 -6.99 -16.65 6.36
N VAL A 19 -7.45 -16.48 5.11
CA VAL A 19 -7.43 -17.57 4.13
C VAL A 19 -5.99 -17.87 3.68
N PHE A 20 -5.19 -16.82 3.44
CA PHE A 20 -3.79 -16.92 3.05
C PHE A 20 -2.96 -17.67 4.09
N GLU A 21 -3.03 -17.24 5.35
CA GLU A 21 -2.36 -17.90 6.48
C GLU A 21 -2.84 -19.33 6.66
N GLY A 22 -4.15 -19.57 6.55
CA GLY A 22 -4.74 -20.90 6.72
C GLY A 22 -4.34 -21.91 5.64
N LEU A 23 -3.97 -21.46 4.43
CA LEU A 23 -3.39 -22.34 3.40
C LEU A 23 -1.92 -22.66 3.67
N GLY A 24 -1.18 -21.76 4.30
CA GLY A 24 0.25 -21.95 4.64
C GLY A 24 1.17 -22.07 3.42
N GLN A 25 0.70 -21.77 2.22
CA GLN A 25 1.47 -21.86 0.98
C GLN A 25 2.11 -20.51 0.68
N ARG A 26 3.35 -20.33 1.18
CA ARG A 26 4.18 -19.15 0.94
C ARG A 26 5.09 -19.38 -0.26
N ARG A 27 5.36 -18.34 -1.03
CA ARG A 27 6.36 -18.42 -2.11
C ARG A 27 7.80 -18.34 -1.55
N PRO A 28 8.78 -19.04 -2.16
CA PRO A 28 10.16 -19.08 -1.66
C PRO A 28 10.80 -17.71 -1.44
N GLU A 29 10.51 -16.74 -2.31
CA GLU A 29 11.05 -15.38 -2.23
C GLU A 29 10.54 -14.56 -1.03
N TYR A 30 9.48 -15.01 -0.35
CA TYR A 30 8.89 -14.33 0.80
C TYR A 30 8.94 -15.16 2.09
N VAL A 31 9.49 -16.38 2.07
CA VAL A 31 9.39 -17.35 3.17
C VAL A 31 9.98 -16.84 4.49
N ASP A 32 11.07 -16.09 4.41
CA ASP A 32 11.79 -15.53 5.56
C ASP A 32 11.30 -14.12 5.96
N GLY A 33 10.37 -13.55 5.19
CA GLY A 33 9.87 -12.19 5.35
C GLY A 33 8.50 -12.10 6.00
N ASP A 34 8.08 -10.86 6.24
CA ASP A 34 6.74 -10.52 6.73
C ASP A 34 5.65 -11.01 5.74
N PRO A 35 4.70 -11.86 6.17
CA PRO A 35 3.63 -12.38 5.32
C PRO A 35 2.74 -11.29 4.73
N GLU A 36 2.60 -10.13 5.37
CA GLU A 36 1.81 -9.02 4.83
C GLU A 36 2.42 -8.45 3.54
N ILE A 37 3.74 -8.54 3.38
CA ILE A 37 4.41 -8.11 2.15
C ILE A 37 4.01 -9.02 0.99
N GLU A 38 4.02 -10.33 1.18
CA GLU A 38 3.55 -11.27 0.15
C GLU A 38 2.06 -11.09 -0.14
N LEU A 39 1.26 -10.89 0.90
CA LEU A 39 -0.18 -10.66 0.74
C LEU A 39 -0.47 -9.38 -0.06
N GLY A 40 0.25 -8.29 0.24
CA GLY A 40 0.21 -7.05 -0.52
C GLY A 40 0.59 -7.25 -1.98
N ARG A 41 1.68 -8.01 -2.23
CA ARG A 41 2.11 -8.40 -3.58
C ARG A 41 1.04 -9.20 -4.30
N PHE A 42 0.47 -10.21 -3.66
CA PHE A 42 -0.58 -11.05 -4.22
C PHE A 42 -1.79 -10.22 -4.68
N LEU A 43 -2.27 -9.31 -3.84
CA LEU A 43 -3.38 -8.42 -4.18
C LEU A 43 -3.01 -7.48 -5.33
N GLY A 44 -1.79 -6.94 -5.32
CA GLY A 44 -1.25 -6.14 -6.43
C GLY A 44 -1.18 -6.92 -7.76
N TRP A 45 -0.66 -8.14 -7.72
CA TRP A 45 -0.58 -9.04 -8.88
C TRP A 45 -1.97 -9.39 -9.40
N MET A 46 -2.92 -9.75 -8.53
CA MET A 46 -4.29 -10.09 -8.92
C MET A 46 -4.95 -8.95 -9.68
N ARG A 47 -4.74 -7.70 -9.22
CA ARG A 47 -5.25 -6.51 -9.89
C ARG A 47 -4.74 -6.36 -11.33
N ILE A 48 -3.50 -6.75 -11.60
CA ILE A 48 -2.88 -6.63 -12.92
C ILE A 48 -3.22 -7.83 -13.80
N ALA A 49 -3.02 -9.04 -13.28
CA ALA A 49 -3.10 -10.28 -14.04
C ALA A 49 -4.54 -10.78 -14.27
N ARG A 50 -5.44 -10.54 -13.31
CA ARG A 50 -6.81 -11.11 -13.31
C ARG A 50 -7.91 -10.08 -13.47
N ALA A 51 -7.65 -8.81 -13.14
CA ALA A 51 -8.65 -7.75 -13.22
C ALA A 51 -8.19 -6.50 -13.98
N PRO A 52 -7.63 -6.61 -15.21
CA PRO A 52 -7.10 -5.45 -15.95
C PRO A 52 -8.19 -4.41 -16.29
N GLY A 53 -7.79 -3.15 -16.46
CA GLY A 53 -8.72 -2.05 -16.76
C GLY A 53 -9.75 -1.87 -15.64
N ASP A 54 -11.03 -1.72 -16.00
CA ASP A 54 -12.14 -1.54 -15.05
C ASP A 54 -12.95 -2.81 -14.75
N SER A 55 -12.46 -3.97 -15.21
CA SER A 55 -13.13 -5.27 -15.03
C SER A 55 -13.35 -5.63 -13.55
N TRP A 56 -12.50 -5.15 -12.65
CA TRP A 56 -12.62 -5.33 -11.19
C TRP A 56 -13.97 -4.86 -10.64
N SER A 57 -14.56 -3.80 -11.22
CA SER A 57 -15.81 -3.21 -10.77
C SER A 57 -17.04 -4.01 -11.22
N ALA A 58 -16.91 -4.77 -12.31
CA ALA A 58 -17.98 -5.55 -12.92
C ALA A 58 -18.20 -6.91 -12.23
N THR A 59 -17.27 -7.37 -11.40
CA THR A 59 -17.42 -8.64 -10.68
C THR A 59 -18.56 -8.56 -9.67
N SER A 60 -19.44 -9.56 -9.68
CA SER A 60 -20.53 -9.67 -8.72
C SER A 60 -20.00 -9.76 -7.29
N LEU A 61 -20.67 -9.04 -6.38
CA LEU A 61 -20.49 -9.22 -4.95
C LEU A 61 -20.78 -10.68 -4.57
N ALA A 62 -20.07 -11.16 -3.55
CA ALA A 62 -20.13 -12.53 -3.11
C ALA A 62 -20.28 -12.59 -1.60
N ASP A 63 -20.96 -13.61 -1.10
CA ASP A 63 -20.98 -13.93 0.32
C ASP A 63 -19.64 -14.52 0.77
N GLN A 64 -19.45 -14.67 2.08
CA GLN A 64 -18.17 -15.13 2.62
C GLN A 64 -17.74 -16.52 2.10
N PRO A 65 -18.61 -17.55 2.01
CA PRO A 65 -18.23 -18.83 1.43
C PRO A 65 -17.73 -18.72 -0.01
N GLU A 66 -18.40 -17.93 -0.85
CA GLU A 66 -18.01 -17.77 -2.24
C GLU A 66 -16.73 -16.92 -2.39
N ARG A 67 -16.58 -15.86 -1.58
CA ARG A 67 -15.30 -15.11 -1.50
C ARG A 67 -14.15 -16.01 -1.10
N ARG A 68 -14.33 -16.87 -0.09
CA ARG A 68 -13.30 -17.84 0.32
C ARG A 68 -12.86 -18.74 -0.83
N LYS A 69 -13.79 -19.28 -1.63
CA LYS A 69 -13.45 -20.08 -2.81
C LYS A 69 -12.64 -19.29 -3.83
N ARG A 70 -13.04 -18.04 -4.11
CA ARG A 70 -12.31 -17.14 -5.03
C ARG A 70 -10.89 -16.86 -4.53
N ILE A 71 -10.74 -16.57 -3.23
CA ILE A 71 -9.43 -16.31 -2.62
C ILE A 71 -8.53 -17.56 -2.77
N ILE A 72 -9.02 -18.75 -2.40
CA ILE A 72 -8.26 -20.00 -2.53
C ILE A 72 -7.86 -20.26 -3.99
N HIS A 73 -8.79 -20.06 -4.93
CA HIS A 73 -8.51 -20.23 -6.36
C HIS A 73 -7.36 -19.34 -6.83
N PHE A 74 -7.43 -18.03 -6.53
CA PHE A 74 -6.39 -17.10 -6.99
C PHE A 74 -5.07 -17.24 -6.21
N LEU A 75 -5.09 -17.69 -4.96
CA LEU A 75 -3.88 -18.05 -4.24
C LEU A 75 -3.19 -19.28 -4.85
N GLY A 76 -3.98 -20.25 -5.33
CA GLY A 76 -3.45 -21.38 -6.11
C GLY A 76 -2.77 -20.91 -7.41
N ASP A 77 -3.40 -19.99 -8.14
CA ASP A 77 -2.79 -19.38 -9.33
C ASP A 77 -1.50 -18.62 -8.98
N TRP A 78 -1.53 -17.82 -7.90
CA TRP A 78 -0.38 -17.06 -7.40
C TRP A 78 0.82 -17.95 -7.12
N GLY A 79 0.61 -19.09 -6.44
CA GLY A 79 1.68 -20.05 -6.15
C GLY A 79 2.22 -20.77 -7.39
N ALA A 80 1.42 -20.92 -8.44
CA ALA A 80 1.80 -21.64 -9.66
C ALA A 80 2.51 -20.77 -10.73
N VAL A 81 2.38 -19.44 -10.65
CA VAL A 81 2.98 -18.53 -11.62
C VAL A 81 4.49 -18.38 -11.36
N GLU A 82 5.31 -18.60 -12.40
CA GLU A 82 6.76 -18.39 -12.31
C GLU A 82 7.12 -16.90 -12.24
N ASN A 83 6.50 -16.07 -13.08
CA ASN A 83 6.78 -14.63 -13.16
C ASN A 83 5.67 -13.79 -12.51
N THR A 84 5.90 -13.38 -11.26
CA THR A 84 4.98 -12.53 -10.48
C THR A 84 5.04 -11.05 -10.84
N THR A 85 5.96 -10.64 -11.72
CA THR A 85 6.08 -9.24 -12.15
C THR A 85 5.06 -8.86 -13.21
N ALA A 86 4.62 -9.78 -14.09
CA ALA A 86 3.50 -9.63 -15.03
C ALA A 86 3.21 -8.20 -15.60
N GLY A 87 4.22 -7.46 -16.04
CA GLY A 87 4.06 -6.10 -16.58
C GLY A 87 3.81 -5.00 -15.53
N ASP A 88 4.02 -5.32 -14.26
CA ASP A 88 4.04 -4.40 -13.15
C ASP A 88 5.37 -3.63 -13.11
N MET A 89 5.30 -2.40 -12.62
CA MET A 89 6.50 -1.59 -12.36
C MET A 89 7.19 -1.99 -11.05
N PHE A 90 6.54 -2.87 -10.26
CA PHE A 90 7.06 -3.37 -8.99
C PHE A 90 7.76 -4.72 -9.16
N ASP A 91 9.00 -4.73 -8.71
CA ASP A 91 9.91 -5.88 -8.72
C ASP A 91 9.83 -6.59 -7.36
N ALA A 92 9.37 -7.84 -7.37
CA ALA A 92 9.08 -8.64 -6.18
C ALA A 92 10.32 -8.85 -5.28
N GLU A 93 11.50 -9.06 -5.87
CA GLU A 93 12.75 -9.26 -5.10
C GLU A 93 13.14 -8.02 -4.29
N LYS A 94 12.67 -6.83 -4.70
CA LYS A 94 12.98 -5.56 -4.04
C LYS A 94 11.92 -5.13 -3.05
N GLU A 95 10.79 -5.81 -2.95
CA GLU A 95 9.67 -5.36 -2.14
C GLU A 95 9.96 -5.48 -0.64
N VAL A 96 10.49 -6.63 -0.21
CA VAL A 96 10.88 -6.86 1.20
C VAL A 96 11.88 -5.79 1.66
N SER A 97 12.98 -5.61 0.93
CA SER A 97 14.00 -4.61 1.27
C SER A 97 13.48 -3.16 1.23
N LYS A 98 12.54 -2.82 0.34
CA LYS A 98 11.91 -1.49 0.30
C LYS A 98 11.04 -1.24 1.52
N ILE A 99 10.22 -2.20 1.93
CA ILE A 99 9.37 -2.07 3.11
C ILE A 99 10.22 -2.03 4.39
N GLU A 100 11.26 -2.85 4.49
CA GLU A 100 12.23 -2.78 5.59
C GLU A 100 12.93 -1.41 5.66
N ARG A 101 13.37 -0.87 4.52
CA ARG A 101 13.94 0.48 4.44
C ARG A 101 12.94 1.52 4.92
N LEU A 102 11.70 1.46 4.45
CA LEU A 102 10.63 2.38 4.85
C LEU A 102 10.39 2.34 6.37
N ARG A 103 10.26 1.14 6.95
CA ARG A 103 10.08 0.95 8.40
C ARG A 103 11.25 1.47 9.21
N THR A 104 12.48 1.22 8.74
CA THR A 104 13.70 1.64 9.43
C THR A 104 13.89 3.16 9.33
N THR A 105 13.73 3.74 8.14
CA THR A 105 13.94 5.17 7.88
C THR A 105 12.94 6.03 8.65
N PHE A 106 11.69 5.58 8.80
CA PHE A 106 10.64 6.33 9.50
C PHE A 106 10.33 5.84 10.92
N ALA A 107 11.23 5.06 11.52
CA ALA A 107 11.02 4.41 12.81
C ALA A 107 10.77 5.37 13.99
N SER A 108 11.20 6.64 13.90
CA SER A 108 10.96 7.64 14.95
C SER A 108 10.95 9.07 14.41
N SER A 109 10.33 9.98 15.16
CA SER A 109 10.37 11.42 14.89
C SER A 109 11.81 11.97 14.79
N GLN A 110 12.71 11.48 15.65
CA GLN A 110 14.12 11.90 15.63
C GLN A 110 14.83 11.44 14.36
N ALA A 111 14.56 10.20 13.91
CA ALA A 111 15.12 9.70 12.65
C ALA A 111 14.66 10.56 11.47
N ILE A 112 13.35 10.83 11.36
CA ILE A 112 12.77 11.66 10.29
C ILE A 112 13.40 13.05 10.27
N GLU A 113 13.60 13.66 11.43
CA GLU A 113 14.16 15.01 11.54
C GLU A 113 15.58 15.13 10.98
N GLN A 114 16.36 14.04 11.01
CA GLN A 114 17.74 14.05 10.50
C GLN A 114 17.85 13.74 9.00
N LEU A 115 16.78 13.29 8.35
CA LEU A 115 16.84 12.87 6.94
C LEU A 115 17.08 14.05 6.00
N SER A 116 17.91 13.83 5.00
CA SER A 116 17.94 14.66 3.80
C SER A 116 16.69 14.43 2.94
N TYR A 117 16.47 15.32 1.97
CA TYR A 117 15.39 15.15 1.00
C TYR A 117 15.55 13.85 0.18
N ASP A 118 16.77 13.52 -0.23
CA ASP A 118 17.03 12.34 -1.06
C ASP A 118 16.77 11.05 -0.28
N GLU A 119 17.15 10.97 0.99
CA GLU A 119 16.87 9.81 1.84
C GLU A 119 15.36 9.62 2.08
N LEU A 120 14.64 10.73 2.31
CA LEU A 120 13.19 10.74 2.44
C LEU A 120 12.51 10.23 1.18
N PHE A 121 12.90 10.78 0.03
CA PHE A 121 12.34 10.39 -1.25
C PHE A 121 12.61 8.91 -1.55
N ASP A 122 13.83 8.44 -1.30
CA ASP A 122 14.22 7.05 -1.55
C ASP A 122 13.50 6.05 -0.65
N ALA A 123 13.08 6.44 0.55
CA ALA A 123 12.21 5.62 1.38
C ALA A 123 10.75 5.67 0.90
N LEU A 124 10.24 6.86 0.54
CA LEU A 124 8.85 7.04 0.08
C LEU A 124 8.52 6.29 -1.21
N ILE A 125 9.49 6.05 -2.09
CA ILE A 125 9.28 5.22 -3.30
C ILE A 125 9.05 3.73 -3.00
N GLY A 126 9.19 3.32 -1.73
CA GLY A 126 8.69 2.04 -1.23
C GLY A 126 7.16 2.00 -1.08
N VAL A 127 6.49 3.15 -0.95
CA VAL A 127 5.02 3.25 -0.98
C VAL A 127 4.55 3.15 -2.42
N HIS A 128 3.81 2.10 -2.76
CA HIS A 128 3.37 1.82 -4.12
C HIS A 128 2.49 2.94 -4.69
N ALA A 129 1.56 3.48 -3.89
CA ALA A 129 0.72 4.59 -4.31
C ALA A 129 1.53 5.85 -4.64
N PHE A 130 2.66 6.08 -3.96
CA PHE A 130 3.54 7.20 -4.27
C PHE A 130 4.36 6.92 -5.53
N TYR A 131 4.90 5.70 -5.67
CA TYR A 131 5.66 5.30 -6.85
C TYR A 131 4.80 5.28 -8.13
N ASP A 132 3.53 4.89 -8.05
CA ASP A 132 2.59 4.90 -9.18
C ASP A 132 2.40 6.31 -9.77
N ARG A 133 2.77 7.38 -9.03
CA ARG A 133 2.80 8.75 -9.57
C ARG A 133 3.81 8.97 -10.68
N LEU A 134 4.76 8.05 -10.89
CA LEU A 134 5.65 8.05 -12.06
C LEU A 134 4.90 8.19 -13.39
N ARG A 135 3.65 7.73 -13.43
CA ARG A 135 2.78 7.80 -14.62
C ARG A 135 2.32 9.23 -14.96
N PHE A 136 2.42 10.16 -14.02
CA PHE A 136 1.93 11.54 -14.15
C PHE A 136 3.06 12.57 -14.27
N VAL A 137 4.32 12.12 -14.34
CA VAL A 137 5.48 13.00 -14.42
C VAL A 137 6.38 12.60 -15.58
N SER A 138 6.97 13.60 -16.25
CA SER A 138 7.97 13.37 -17.29
C SER A 138 9.34 13.13 -16.67
N GLY A 139 10.18 12.31 -17.31
CA GLY A 139 11.57 12.09 -16.88
C GLY A 139 11.77 11.01 -15.81
N GLY A 140 10.78 10.14 -15.58
CA GLY A 140 10.89 8.97 -14.70
C GLY A 140 11.16 9.34 -13.24
N LEU A 141 11.97 8.53 -12.54
CA LEU A 141 12.26 8.72 -11.12
C LEU A 141 12.92 10.07 -10.79
N PRO A 142 13.92 10.57 -11.57
CA PRO A 142 14.43 11.93 -11.39
C PRO A 142 13.34 13.00 -11.55
N GLY A 143 12.41 12.81 -12.50
CA GLY A 143 11.26 13.69 -12.71
C GLY A 143 10.31 13.71 -11.51
N LEU A 144 9.95 12.55 -10.98
CA LEU A 144 9.11 12.45 -9.77
C LEU A 144 9.79 13.12 -8.56
N ARG A 145 11.10 12.91 -8.42
CA ARG A 145 11.90 13.53 -7.37
C ARG A 145 11.88 15.05 -7.47
N ALA A 146 12.06 15.61 -8.66
CA ALA A 146 12.01 17.05 -8.87
C ALA A 146 10.60 17.62 -8.65
N ASP A 147 9.55 16.97 -9.18
CA ASP A 147 8.16 17.38 -9.02
C ASP A 147 7.76 17.43 -7.54
N PHE A 148 8.10 16.39 -6.76
CA PHE A 148 7.75 16.35 -5.34
C PHE A 148 8.50 17.42 -4.52
N ALA A 149 9.77 17.69 -4.84
CA ALA A 149 10.57 18.75 -4.21
C ALA A 149 10.04 20.15 -4.53
N GLN A 150 9.55 20.36 -5.75
CA GLN A 150 9.00 21.64 -6.18
C GLN A 150 7.69 21.97 -5.46
N ARG A 151 6.88 20.94 -5.17
CA ARG A 151 5.57 21.09 -4.54
C ARG A 151 5.64 21.16 -3.01
N ASN A 152 6.66 20.55 -2.41
CA ASN A 152 6.73 20.39 -0.95
C ASN A 152 8.12 20.76 -0.43
N SER A 153 8.17 21.63 0.58
CA SER A 153 9.42 21.88 1.29
C SER A 153 9.84 20.66 2.11
N LEU A 154 11.16 20.45 2.28
CA LEU A 154 11.69 19.39 3.15
C LEU A 154 11.08 19.43 4.56
N ARG A 155 10.91 20.64 5.11
CA ARG A 155 10.27 20.84 6.41
C ARG A 155 8.82 20.35 6.43
N ALA A 156 8.02 20.72 5.44
CA ALA A 156 6.63 20.27 5.36
C ALA A 156 6.52 18.75 5.27
N ILE A 157 7.42 18.11 4.50
CA ILE A 157 7.50 16.64 4.40
C ILE A 157 7.79 16.03 5.77
N LYS A 158 8.84 16.48 6.46
CA LYS A 158 9.21 15.99 7.79
C LYS A 158 8.12 16.18 8.82
N ASP A 159 7.55 17.39 8.89
CA ASP A 159 6.49 17.74 9.85
C ASP A 159 5.25 16.85 9.63
N THR A 160 4.89 16.62 8.36
CA THR A 160 3.75 15.78 8.00
C THR A 160 3.98 14.32 8.34
N LEU A 161 5.12 13.74 7.93
CA LEU A 161 5.41 12.33 8.19
C LEU A 161 5.57 12.05 9.68
N THR A 162 6.22 12.97 10.41
CA THR A 162 6.35 12.88 11.87
C THR A 162 4.98 12.89 12.52
N TYR A 163 4.09 13.80 12.12
CA TYR A 163 2.74 13.85 12.66
C TYR A 163 1.93 12.60 12.29
N LEU A 164 1.92 12.18 11.02
CA LEU A 164 1.17 11.01 10.55
C LEU A 164 1.54 9.75 11.34
N LEU A 165 2.84 9.51 11.54
CA LEU A 165 3.35 8.26 12.08
C LEU A 165 3.48 8.28 13.60
N HIS A 166 3.88 9.42 14.18
CA HIS A 166 4.27 9.53 15.59
C HIS A 166 3.50 10.59 16.38
N GLY A 167 2.53 11.26 15.75
CA GLY A 167 1.69 12.26 16.40
C GLY A 167 0.71 11.66 17.41
N SER A 168 0.15 12.52 18.26
CA SER A 168 -0.92 12.14 19.19
C SER A 168 -2.27 11.90 18.49
N GLY A 169 -3.19 11.23 19.17
CA GLY A 169 -4.49 10.85 18.62
C GLY A 169 -4.45 9.50 17.92
N THR A 170 -5.58 9.13 17.30
CA THR A 170 -5.71 7.87 16.56
C THR A 170 -5.05 7.96 15.19
N ALA A 171 -4.63 6.82 14.65
CA ALA A 171 -4.02 6.73 13.33
C ALA A 171 -4.90 7.37 12.22
N LEU A 172 -6.22 7.19 12.29
CA LEU A 172 -7.17 7.79 11.34
C LEU A 172 -7.36 9.29 11.50
N GLU A 173 -7.34 9.83 12.72
CA GLU A 173 -7.39 11.29 12.92
C GLU A 173 -6.17 11.93 12.28
N ARG A 174 -4.98 11.36 12.48
CA ARG A 174 -3.75 11.88 11.88
C ARG A 174 -3.76 11.78 10.37
N ALA A 175 -4.24 10.64 9.83
CA ALA A 175 -4.43 10.48 8.39
C ALA A 175 -5.42 11.48 7.80
N TYR A 176 -6.54 11.74 8.49
CA TYR A 176 -7.52 12.74 8.09
C TYR A 176 -6.90 14.14 8.05
N ASP A 177 -6.20 14.53 9.10
CA ASP A 177 -5.52 15.81 9.18
C ASP A 177 -4.48 15.97 8.05
N CYS A 178 -3.70 14.94 7.74
CA CYS A 178 -2.76 14.96 6.60
C CYS A 178 -3.43 15.06 5.22
N LEU A 179 -4.74 14.79 5.11
CA LEU A 179 -5.47 14.89 3.84
C LEU A 179 -6.24 16.20 3.68
N TYR A 180 -6.72 16.76 4.79
CA TYR A 180 -7.68 17.87 4.77
C TYR A 180 -7.19 19.14 5.49
N ASP A 181 -6.21 19.07 6.39
CA ASP A 181 -5.56 20.25 6.96
C ASP A 181 -4.48 20.76 6.00
N GLU A 182 -4.66 21.96 5.46
CA GLU A 182 -3.70 22.61 4.55
C GLU A 182 -2.30 22.74 5.14
N LYS A 183 -2.16 22.78 6.48
CA LYS A 183 -0.85 22.84 7.16
C LYS A 183 -0.09 21.52 7.13
N ARG A 184 -0.78 20.41 6.87
CA ARG A 184 -0.26 19.04 6.92
C ARG A 184 -0.39 18.30 5.60
N ARG A 185 -1.12 18.85 4.64
CA ARG A 185 -1.29 18.24 3.34
C ARG A 185 -0.01 18.37 2.52
N LEU A 186 0.44 17.24 1.97
CA LEU A 186 1.51 17.22 0.98
C LEU A 186 0.93 17.05 -0.41
N ASP A 187 1.35 17.91 -1.32
CA ASP A 187 0.93 17.88 -2.70
C ASP A 187 1.53 16.65 -3.41
N GLY A 188 0.65 15.86 -4.01
CA GLY A 188 1.04 14.59 -4.62
C GLY A 188 1.29 13.46 -3.60
N PHE A 189 0.77 13.58 -2.38
CA PHE A 189 0.73 12.50 -1.39
C PHE A 189 -0.73 12.30 -0.91
N ALA A 190 -1.53 11.69 -1.77
CA ALA A 190 -2.98 11.57 -1.58
C ALA A 190 -3.37 10.42 -0.62
N GLU A 191 -4.68 10.20 -0.44
CA GLU A 191 -5.27 9.20 0.48
C GLU A 191 -4.61 7.82 0.38
N ALA A 192 -4.42 7.30 -0.83
CA ALA A 192 -3.76 6.00 -1.04
C ALA A 192 -2.30 5.99 -0.55
N CYS A 193 -1.57 7.11 -0.66
CA CYS A 193 -0.20 7.22 -0.14
C CYS A 193 -0.19 7.26 1.39
N VAL A 194 -1.08 8.06 1.99
CA VAL A 194 -1.22 8.19 3.44
C VAL A 194 -1.59 6.86 4.08
N MET A 195 -2.59 6.18 3.54
CA MET A 195 -3.13 4.96 4.15
C MET A 195 -2.26 3.73 3.91
N GLU A 196 -1.55 3.67 2.78
CA GLU A 196 -0.54 2.64 2.56
C GLU A 196 0.67 2.84 3.47
N LEU A 197 1.23 4.05 3.54
CA LEU A 197 2.35 4.35 4.43
C LEU A 197 1.98 4.05 5.89
N LEU A 198 0.80 4.49 6.32
CA LEU A 198 0.34 4.24 7.67
C LEU A 198 0.23 2.74 7.98
N GLY A 199 -0.30 1.93 7.06
CA GLY A 199 -0.38 0.49 7.25
C GLY A 199 0.97 -0.22 7.26
N TRP A 200 1.96 0.26 6.50
CA TRP A 200 3.31 -0.30 6.59
C TRP A 200 4.02 0.01 7.92
N MET A 201 3.61 1.08 8.60
CA MET A 201 4.22 1.58 9.83
C MET A 201 3.45 1.19 11.11
N ASP A 202 2.18 0.84 11.01
CA ASP A 202 1.30 0.48 12.13
C ASP A 202 0.91 -1.00 12.03
N ALA A 203 1.49 -1.84 12.89
CA ALA A 203 1.24 -3.28 12.91
C ALA A 203 -0.24 -3.66 13.19
N ALA A 204 -1.08 -2.72 13.66
CA ALA A 204 -2.51 -2.94 13.85
C ALA A 204 -3.34 -2.66 12.59
N ARG A 205 -2.73 -2.22 11.48
CA ARG A 205 -3.44 -1.81 10.26
C ARG A 205 -2.74 -2.32 9.01
N PRO A 206 -3.43 -2.99 8.09
CA PRO A 206 -2.81 -3.43 6.85
C PRO A 206 -2.55 -2.24 5.89
N PRO A 207 -1.53 -2.34 5.03
CA PRO A 207 -1.26 -1.36 3.98
C PRO A 207 -2.33 -1.42 2.89
N ILE A 208 -3.15 -0.37 2.80
CA ILE A 208 -4.26 -0.29 1.83
C ILE A 208 -4.03 0.87 0.86
N ASN A 209 -3.89 0.52 -0.42
CA ASN A 209 -3.89 1.46 -1.55
C ASN A 209 -4.97 1.10 -2.59
N GLY A 210 -5.05 1.89 -3.67
CA GLY A 210 -6.04 1.66 -4.73
C GLY A 210 -5.92 0.29 -5.43
N ARG A 211 -4.74 -0.35 -5.44
CA ARG A 211 -4.59 -1.72 -5.98
C ARG A 211 -5.21 -2.74 -5.04
N THR A 212 -4.94 -2.62 -3.74
CA THR A 212 -5.56 -3.42 -2.68
C THR A 212 -7.09 -3.34 -2.76
N ILE A 213 -7.65 -2.12 -2.81
CA ILE A 213 -9.11 -1.90 -2.85
C ILE A 213 -9.73 -2.57 -4.07
N LYS A 214 -9.11 -2.42 -5.25
CA LYS A 214 -9.63 -3.01 -6.49
C LYS A 214 -9.53 -4.54 -6.50
N ALA A 215 -8.48 -5.11 -5.92
CA ALA A 215 -8.35 -6.55 -5.75
C ALA A 215 -9.43 -7.09 -4.80
N LEU A 216 -9.68 -6.43 -3.67
CA LEU A 216 -10.78 -6.78 -2.76
C LEU A 216 -12.14 -6.68 -3.48
N ARG A 217 -12.39 -5.61 -4.23
CA ARG A 217 -13.64 -5.48 -4.97
C ARG A 217 -13.82 -6.60 -6.01
N PHE A 218 -12.74 -6.99 -6.69
CA PHE A 218 -12.72 -8.10 -7.65
C PHE A 218 -12.97 -9.46 -6.98
N LEU A 219 -12.49 -9.67 -5.76
CA LEU A 219 -12.80 -10.86 -4.96
C LEU A 219 -14.28 -10.96 -4.57
N GLY A 220 -15.04 -9.86 -4.67
CA GLY A 220 -16.48 -9.81 -4.41
C GLY A 220 -16.85 -9.14 -3.09
N PHE A 221 -15.93 -8.40 -2.46
CA PHE A 221 -16.23 -7.55 -1.31
C PHE A 221 -17.00 -6.28 -1.75
N ASP A 222 -17.92 -5.79 -0.91
CA ASP A 222 -18.60 -4.50 -1.14
C ASP A 222 -17.75 -3.34 -0.62
N VAL A 223 -16.69 -3.02 -1.36
CA VAL A 223 -15.74 -1.95 -1.04
C VAL A 223 -15.62 -0.99 -2.22
N LYS A 224 -15.33 0.28 -1.95
CA LYS A 224 -15.24 1.33 -2.98
C LYS A 224 -13.90 2.05 -2.90
N ASP A 225 -13.34 2.35 -4.08
CA ASP A 225 -12.16 3.22 -4.25
C ASP A 225 -12.54 4.68 -3.98
#